data_AF-A0A7S0SFJ4-F1
#
_entry.id   AF-A0A7S0SFJ4-F1
#
_cell.length_a   1.000
_cell.length_b   1.000
_cell.length_c   1.000
_cell.angle_alpha   90.00
_cell.angle_beta   90.00
_cell.angle_gamma   90.00
#
_symmetry.space_group_name_H-M   'P 1'
#
loop_
_entity.id
_entity.type
_entity.pdbx_description
1 polymer ?
#
loop_
_entity_poly.entity_id
_entity_poly.type
_entity_poly.pdbx_seq_one_letter_code
_entity_poly.pdbx_strand_id
1 'polypeptide(L)'
;VVLFDAPVVKKEATPKARVVAHLESEAKGATHLVLWLDCDREGENICFEVMDACLPVMRPRPGTAQDAHVHRAKFSAVTKQSIEHAMQTLGSPNRNEALAVDARQELDLKIGVAFTRFQTRYFAERYGGLDARVISYGPCQTPTLHFTVARHLEIARHIPEPFWSLEVDVHPPPGGGRRLSLAWARGRVFDTDVGELFRGMVTSAKHATVEQVSEKEERRARPAGLNTVEMLKAASAGLGIGGHR
;
A
#
# COMPACT_ATOMS: atom_id res chain seq x y z
N VAL A 1 -10.21 29.43 -12.81
CA VAL A 1 -9.78 28.51 -13.89
C VAL A 1 -8.35 28.86 -14.33
N VAL A 2 -7.38 28.91 -13.41
CA VAL A 2 -5.98 29.33 -13.77
C VAL A 2 -4.94 28.25 -13.39
N LEU A 3 -5.26 27.33 -12.48
CA LEU A 3 -4.27 26.38 -11.95
C LEU A 3 -4.10 25.10 -12.80
N PHE A 4 -5.13 24.68 -13.54
CA PHE A 4 -5.04 23.49 -14.40
C PHE A 4 -4.21 23.75 -15.66
N ASP A 5 -4.28 24.96 -16.20
CA ASP A 5 -3.55 25.39 -17.40
C ASP A 5 -2.18 26.01 -17.08
N ALA A 6 -1.87 26.21 -15.79
CA ALA A 6 -0.59 26.77 -15.38
C ALA A 6 0.57 25.83 -15.77
N PRO A 7 1.68 26.37 -16.31
CA PRO A 7 2.86 25.57 -16.63
C PRO A 7 3.50 25.04 -15.35
N VAL A 8 3.94 23.78 -15.39
CA VAL A 8 4.69 23.14 -14.31
C VAL A 8 6.18 23.25 -14.63
N VAL A 9 6.98 23.59 -13.61
CA VAL A 9 8.43 23.73 -13.73
C VAL A 9 9.09 22.85 -12.69
N LYS A 10 10.00 21.98 -13.14
CA LYS A 10 10.88 21.22 -12.26
C LYS A 10 12.01 22.11 -11.75
N LYS A 11 12.24 22.09 -10.44
CA LYS A 11 13.32 22.84 -9.79
C LYS A 11 13.95 21.96 -8.72
N GLU A 12 15.26 22.13 -8.51
CA GLU A 12 15.95 21.48 -7.40
C GLU A 12 15.31 21.91 -6.07
N ALA A 13 14.78 20.94 -5.33
CA ALA A 13 14.09 21.21 -4.06
C ALA A 13 15.05 21.72 -2.98
N THR A 14 16.32 21.27 -3.04
CA THR A 14 17.32 21.54 -1.99
C THR A 14 18.64 22.06 -2.58
N PRO A 15 18.68 23.28 -3.16
CA PRO A 15 19.90 23.80 -3.82
C PRO A 15 21.14 23.86 -2.92
N LYS A 16 20.94 23.93 -1.60
CA LYS A 16 22.02 23.90 -0.60
C LYS A 16 22.77 22.56 -0.58
N ALA A 17 22.13 21.47 -1.00
CA ALA A 17 22.75 20.15 -1.11
C ALA A 17 23.73 20.06 -2.29
N ARG A 18 23.62 20.97 -3.27
CA ARG A 18 24.52 21.08 -4.43
C ARG A 18 24.69 19.78 -5.22
N VAL A 19 23.67 18.92 -5.23
CA VAL A 19 23.76 17.59 -5.87
C VAL A 19 23.92 17.76 -7.38
N VAL A 20 23.13 18.64 -8.00
CA VAL A 20 23.21 18.94 -9.43
C VAL A 20 24.60 19.44 -9.81
N ALA A 21 25.11 20.43 -9.07
CA ALA A 21 26.44 20.99 -9.31
C ALA A 21 27.58 19.95 -9.13
N HIS A 22 27.42 19.01 -8.20
CA HIS A 22 28.37 17.91 -8.03
C HIS A 22 28.33 16.96 -9.23
N LEU A 23 27.13 16.53 -9.65
CA LEU A 23 26.95 15.67 -10.83
C LEU A 23 27.53 16.31 -12.09
N GLU A 24 27.28 17.60 -12.32
CA GLU A 24 27.85 18.35 -13.44
C GLU A 24 29.39 18.37 -13.41
N SER A 25 29.97 18.56 -12.22
CA SER A 25 31.42 18.56 -12.04
C SER A 25 32.05 17.20 -12.37
N GLU A 26 31.45 16.10 -11.90
CA GLU A 26 31.96 14.75 -12.14
C GLU A 26 31.71 14.27 -13.58
N ALA A 27 30.61 14.74 -14.21
CA ALA A 27 30.29 14.43 -15.59
C ALA A 27 31.20 15.17 -16.59
N LYS A 28 31.85 16.25 -16.17
CA LYS A 28 32.72 17.05 -17.04
C LYS A 28 33.89 16.23 -17.57
N GLY A 29 33.92 16.05 -18.89
CA GLY A 29 34.96 15.25 -19.56
C GLY A 29 34.67 13.75 -19.62
N ALA A 30 33.63 13.26 -18.91
CA ALA A 30 33.17 11.89 -19.03
C ALA A 30 32.63 11.61 -20.44
N THR A 31 32.75 10.36 -20.88
CA THR A 31 32.34 9.94 -22.23
C THR A 31 31.21 8.92 -22.25
N HIS A 32 30.93 8.28 -21.11
CA HIS A 32 29.78 7.40 -20.91
C HIS A 32 29.16 7.73 -19.55
N LEU A 33 27.85 7.50 -19.43
CA LEU A 33 27.10 7.61 -18.19
C LEU A 33 26.40 6.28 -17.95
N VAL A 34 26.65 5.64 -16.81
CA VAL A 34 25.98 4.39 -16.42
C VAL A 34 25.10 4.64 -15.21
N LEU A 35 23.79 4.44 -15.37
CA LEU A 35 22.77 4.74 -14.40
C LEU A 35 22.49 3.51 -13.50
N TRP A 36 22.83 3.64 -12.22
CA TRP A 36 22.73 2.59 -11.19
C TRP A 36 21.64 2.85 -10.15
N LEU A 37 20.61 3.64 -10.51
CA LEU A 37 19.49 3.93 -9.62
C LEU A 37 18.61 2.70 -9.38
N ASP A 38 17.77 2.72 -8.35
CA ASP A 38 16.87 1.61 -8.05
C ASP A 38 15.94 1.27 -9.23
N CYS A 39 15.60 -0.01 -9.36
CA CYS A 39 14.92 -0.53 -10.55
C CYS A 39 13.39 -0.48 -10.44
N ASP A 40 12.86 0.69 -10.13
CA ASP A 40 11.43 1.01 -10.18
C ASP A 40 11.16 2.26 -11.03
N ARG A 41 9.90 2.70 -11.13
CA ARG A 41 9.52 3.85 -11.95
C ARG A 41 10.10 5.17 -11.43
N GLU A 42 10.21 5.33 -10.11
CA GLU A 42 10.78 6.55 -9.51
C GLU A 42 12.29 6.60 -9.81
N GLY A 43 12.99 5.46 -9.70
CA GLY A 43 14.39 5.34 -10.09
C GLY A 43 14.63 5.61 -11.58
N GLU A 44 13.72 5.17 -12.47
CA GLU A 44 13.76 5.57 -13.89
C GLU A 44 13.51 7.07 -14.08
N ASN A 45 12.60 7.69 -13.34
CA ASN A 45 12.38 9.13 -13.42
C ASN A 45 13.64 9.91 -13.02
N ILE A 46 14.27 9.53 -11.91
CA ILE A 46 15.52 10.14 -11.43
C ILE A 46 16.67 9.90 -12.43
N CYS A 47 16.68 8.79 -13.18
CA CYS A 47 17.66 8.60 -14.25
C CYS A 47 17.64 9.77 -15.25
N PHE A 48 16.46 10.22 -15.65
CA PHE A 48 16.33 11.34 -16.59
C PHE A 48 16.70 12.69 -15.93
N GLU A 49 16.44 12.88 -14.64
CA GLU A 49 16.93 14.06 -13.92
C GLU A 49 18.46 14.12 -13.87
N VAL A 50 19.11 12.98 -13.63
CA VAL A 50 20.58 12.86 -13.69
C VAL A 50 21.11 13.10 -15.10
N MET A 51 20.43 12.58 -16.12
CA MET A 51 20.79 12.82 -17.51
C MET A 51 20.70 14.31 -17.87
N ASP A 52 19.63 15.00 -17.46
CA ASP A 52 19.45 16.43 -17.73
C ASP A 52 20.56 17.29 -17.11
N ALA A 53 21.09 16.88 -15.95
CA ALA A 53 22.23 17.54 -15.31
C ALA A 53 23.57 17.20 -16.00
N CYS A 54 23.81 15.92 -16.29
CA CYS A 54 25.13 15.44 -16.73
C CYS A 54 25.37 15.64 -18.23
N LEU A 55 24.40 15.31 -19.08
CA LEU A 55 24.58 15.28 -20.53
C LEU A 55 25.12 16.60 -21.13
N PRO A 56 24.63 17.79 -20.72
CA PRO A 56 25.09 19.07 -21.29
C PRO A 56 26.58 19.35 -21.07
N VAL A 57 27.19 18.79 -20.03
CA VAL A 57 28.58 19.06 -19.62
C VAL A 57 29.54 17.92 -19.94
N MET A 58 29.03 16.76 -20.36
CA MET A 58 29.83 15.62 -20.82
C MET A 58 30.61 15.93 -22.10
N ARG A 59 31.67 15.18 -22.35
CA ARG A 59 32.49 15.36 -23.55
C ARG A 59 31.69 14.97 -24.80
N PRO A 60 31.42 15.89 -25.74
CA PRO A 60 30.71 15.56 -26.97
C PRO A 60 31.52 14.58 -27.81
N ARG A 61 30.84 13.60 -28.40
CA ARG A 61 31.43 12.68 -29.39
C ARG A 61 30.91 13.05 -30.78
N PRO A 62 31.81 13.46 -31.70
CA PRO A 62 31.40 13.79 -33.07
C PRO A 62 30.69 12.60 -33.74
N GLY A 63 29.55 12.88 -34.39
CA GLY A 63 28.84 11.88 -35.19
C GLY A 63 27.89 10.95 -34.41
N THR A 64 27.67 11.16 -33.11
CA THR A 64 26.70 10.39 -32.32
C THR A 64 25.76 11.31 -31.55
N ALA A 65 24.50 10.89 -31.35
CA ALA A 65 23.59 11.59 -30.46
C ALA A 65 24.16 11.65 -29.03
N GLN A 66 23.81 12.70 -28.29
CA GLN A 66 24.40 12.99 -26.98
C GLN A 66 24.05 11.92 -25.92
N ASP A 67 22.91 11.26 -26.10
CA ASP A 67 22.40 10.17 -25.26
C ASP A 67 22.88 8.77 -25.70
N ALA A 68 23.60 8.64 -26.82
CA ALA A 68 24.05 7.35 -27.35
C ALA A 68 25.03 6.59 -26.43
N HIS A 69 25.62 7.28 -25.46
CA HIS A 69 26.59 6.73 -24.50
C HIS A 69 26.03 6.67 -23.07
N VAL A 70 24.69 6.75 -22.94
CA VAL A 70 23.97 6.56 -21.68
C VAL A 70 23.50 5.12 -21.58
N HIS A 71 23.85 4.49 -20.47
CA HIS A 71 23.54 3.10 -20.17
C HIS A 71 22.73 2.99 -18.89
N ARG A 72 21.86 1.99 -18.82
CA ARG A 72 21.06 1.68 -17.64
C ARG A 72 21.38 0.29 -17.14
N ALA A 73 21.91 0.21 -15.91
CA ALA A 73 22.14 -1.06 -15.23
C ALA A 73 20.85 -1.52 -14.54
N LYS A 74 20.44 -2.78 -14.71
CA LYS A 74 19.24 -3.35 -14.07
C LYS A 74 19.63 -4.43 -13.08
N PHE A 75 19.22 -4.28 -11.82
CA PHE A 75 19.52 -5.20 -10.73
C PHE A 75 18.37 -5.22 -9.71
N SER A 76 18.20 -6.35 -9.01
CA SER A 76 17.15 -6.52 -7.99
C SER A 76 17.71 -6.74 -6.58
N ALA A 77 19.03 -6.86 -6.44
CA ALA A 77 19.72 -7.00 -5.17
C ALA A 77 21.13 -6.45 -5.25
N VAL A 78 21.64 -5.90 -4.14
CA VAL A 78 23.03 -5.43 -4.04
C VAL A 78 23.94 -6.60 -3.66
N THR A 79 24.05 -7.56 -4.56
CA THR A 79 24.94 -8.72 -4.44
C THR A 79 25.96 -8.72 -5.57
N LYS A 80 27.17 -9.25 -5.32
CA LYS A 80 28.24 -9.32 -6.31
C LYS A 80 27.75 -9.87 -7.67
N GLN A 81 27.06 -11.01 -7.63
CA GLN A 81 26.52 -11.66 -8.83
C GLN A 81 25.54 -10.75 -9.58
N SER A 82 24.62 -10.08 -8.88
CA SER A 82 23.63 -9.21 -9.52
C SER A 82 24.27 -7.99 -10.16
N ILE A 83 25.27 -7.38 -9.49
CA ILE A 83 25.94 -6.18 -9.99
C ILE A 83 26.85 -6.51 -11.18
N GLU A 84 27.62 -7.59 -11.11
CA GLU A 84 28.46 -8.05 -12.22
C GLU A 84 27.62 -8.38 -13.46
N HIS A 85 26.48 -9.08 -13.27
CA HIS A 85 25.56 -9.37 -14.35
C HIS A 85 24.96 -8.10 -14.97
N ALA A 86 24.53 -7.14 -14.15
CA ALA A 86 23.98 -5.88 -14.61
C ALA A 86 24.99 -5.07 -15.46
N MET A 87 26.26 -5.08 -15.06
CA MET A 87 27.33 -4.42 -15.82
C MET A 87 27.62 -5.09 -17.17
N GLN A 88 27.42 -6.41 -17.27
CA GLN A 88 27.60 -7.16 -18.52
C GLN A 88 26.40 -7.02 -19.49
N THR A 89 25.24 -6.61 -18.98
CA THR A 89 23.96 -6.59 -19.71
C THR A 89 23.31 -5.22 -19.71
N LEU A 90 24.12 -4.17 -19.80
CA LEU A 90 23.66 -2.77 -19.80
C LEU A 90 22.62 -2.52 -20.90
N GLY A 91 21.50 -1.92 -20.50
CA GLY A 91 20.44 -1.49 -21.41
C GLY A 91 20.40 0.03 -21.57
N SER A 92 19.23 0.54 -21.94
CA SER A 92 18.93 1.98 -22.03
C SER A 92 17.85 2.37 -21.02
N PRO A 93 17.86 3.62 -20.52
CA PRO A 93 16.82 4.10 -19.61
C PRO A 93 15.45 4.16 -20.29
N ASN A 94 14.37 3.88 -19.55
CA ASN A 94 13.02 3.79 -20.11
C ASN A 94 12.27 5.13 -19.97
N ARG A 95 12.23 5.89 -21.07
CA ARG A 95 11.56 7.21 -21.09
C ARG A 95 10.05 7.13 -20.79
N ASN A 96 9.37 6.06 -21.17
CA ASN A 96 7.93 5.93 -20.94
C ASN A 96 7.60 5.75 -19.46
N GLU A 97 8.44 5.03 -18.71
CA GLU A 97 8.28 4.90 -17.26
C GLU A 97 8.53 6.23 -16.54
N ALA A 98 9.56 6.96 -16.95
CA ALA A 98 9.83 8.30 -16.42
C ALA A 98 8.68 9.28 -16.72
N LEU A 99 8.15 9.29 -17.94
CA LEU A 99 6.99 10.13 -18.31
C LEU A 99 5.72 9.76 -17.53
N ALA A 100 5.54 8.49 -17.17
CA ALA A 100 4.40 8.08 -16.34
C ALA A 100 4.50 8.66 -14.91
N VAL A 101 5.72 8.75 -14.35
CA VAL A 101 5.96 9.43 -13.07
C VAL A 101 5.71 10.93 -13.20
N ASP A 102 6.20 11.57 -14.26
CA ASP A 102 5.96 12.99 -14.52
C ASP A 102 4.47 13.33 -14.61
N ALA A 103 3.72 12.53 -15.37
CA ALA A 103 2.28 12.67 -15.49
C ALA A 103 1.58 12.54 -14.12
N ARG A 104 1.98 11.56 -13.30
CA ARG A 104 1.45 11.38 -11.94
C ARG A 104 1.75 12.59 -11.05
N GLN A 105 2.99 13.05 -11.02
CA GLN A 105 3.42 14.21 -10.23
C GLN A 105 2.66 15.48 -10.63
N GLU A 106 2.49 15.73 -11.94
CA GLU A 106 1.75 16.89 -12.44
C GLU A 106 0.26 16.81 -12.09
N LEU A 107 -0.38 15.64 -12.23
CA LEU A 107 -1.77 15.44 -11.85
C LEU A 107 -1.98 15.65 -10.34
N ASP A 108 -1.14 15.05 -9.52
CA ASP A 108 -1.18 15.17 -8.05
C ASP A 108 -1.01 16.65 -7.64
N LEU A 109 -0.07 17.38 -8.26
CA LEU A 109 0.18 18.80 -7.99
C LEU A 109 -1.02 19.67 -8.40
N LYS A 110 -1.49 19.54 -9.65
CA LYS A 110 -2.55 20.42 -10.18
C LYS A 110 -3.87 20.19 -9.45
N ILE A 111 -4.29 18.94 -9.32
CA ILE A 111 -5.52 18.58 -8.63
C ILE A 111 -5.39 18.95 -7.14
N GLY A 112 -4.29 18.55 -6.50
CA GLY A 112 -4.08 18.80 -5.08
C GLY A 112 -4.09 20.29 -4.74
N VAL A 113 -3.33 21.12 -5.46
CA VAL A 113 -3.25 22.56 -5.21
C VAL A 113 -4.58 23.26 -5.53
N ALA A 114 -5.26 22.89 -6.61
CA ALA A 114 -6.53 23.51 -6.99
C ALA A 114 -7.61 23.31 -5.92
N PHE A 115 -7.86 22.07 -5.52
CA PHE A 115 -8.89 21.74 -4.53
C PHE A 115 -8.49 22.14 -3.11
N THR A 116 -7.20 22.04 -2.75
CA THR A 116 -6.72 22.48 -1.44
C THR A 116 -6.89 23.99 -1.30
N ARG A 117 -6.40 24.80 -2.26
CA ARG A 117 -6.53 26.27 -2.19
C ARG A 117 -7.97 26.74 -2.21
N PHE A 118 -8.84 26.06 -2.95
CA PHE A 118 -10.27 26.35 -2.94
C PHE A 118 -10.85 26.16 -1.53
N GLN A 119 -10.66 24.99 -0.93
CA GLN A 119 -11.23 24.68 0.38
C GLN A 119 -10.63 25.55 1.50
N THR A 120 -9.31 25.71 1.54
CA THR A 120 -8.67 26.51 2.60
C THR A 120 -9.15 27.96 2.57
N ARG A 121 -9.27 28.58 1.39
CA ARG A 121 -9.83 29.94 1.27
C ARG A 121 -11.32 29.99 1.62
N TYR A 122 -12.11 29.06 1.08
CA TYR A 122 -13.55 29.03 1.31
C TYR A 122 -13.92 28.85 2.79
N PHE A 123 -13.17 28.03 3.52
CA PHE A 123 -13.45 27.75 4.92
C PHE A 123 -12.76 28.68 5.93
N ALA A 124 -11.64 29.33 5.55
CA ALA A 124 -10.94 30.28 6.43
C ALA A 124 -11.84 31.43 6.90
N GLU A 125 -12.73 31.92 6.03
CA GLU A 125 -13.60 33.07 6.33
C GLU A 125 -14.91 32.66 7.02
N ARG A 126 -15.19 31.35 7.15
CA ARG A 126 -16.52 30.86 7.54
C ARG A 126 -16.60 30.33 8.97
N TYR A 127 -15.47 29.89 9.55
CA TYR A 127 -15.44 29.26 10.86
C TYR A 127 -14.31 29.84 11.72
N GLY A 128 -14.66 30.71 12.67
CA GLY A 128 -13.69 31.45 13.51
C GLY A 128 -12.80 30.61 14.44
N GLY A 129 -12.97 29.28 14.48
CA GLY A 129 -12.14 28.35 15.24
C GLY A 129 -11.49 27.24 14.41
N LEU A 130 -11.62 27.27 13.08
CA LEU A 130 -11.04 26.27 12.19
C LEU A 130 -9.71 26.77 11.64
N ASP A 131 -8.61 26.06 11.94
CA ASP A 131 -7.37 26.28 11.21
C ASP A 131 -7.51 25.69 9.80
N ALA A 132 -7.97 26.49 8.84
CA ALA A 132 -8.16 26.05 7.46
C ALA A 132 -6.88 25.50 6.81
N ARG A 133 -5.68 25.75 7.36
CA ARG A 133 -4.42 25.19 6.86
C ARG A 133 -4.34 23.67 7.00
N VAL A 134 -5.16 23.06 7.84
CA VAL A 134 -5.21 21.60 7.99
C VAL A 134 -6.02 20.90 6.89
N ILE A 135 -6.77 21.66 6.09
CA ILE A 135 -7.62 21.10 5.04
C ILE A 135 -6.78 20.93 3.78
N SER A 136 -6.70 19.70 3.30
CA SER A 136 -6.03 19.37 2.04
C SER A 136 -6.85 18.38 1.23
N TYR A 137 -6.68 18.44 -0.09
CA TYR A 137 -7.22 17.47 -1.02
C TYR A 137 -6.08 16.84 -1.81
N GLY A 138 -6.21 15.54 -2.04
CA GLY A 138 -5.36 14.80 -2.95
C GLY A 138 -6.16 13.66 -3.58
N PRO A 139 -5.89 13.35 -4.86
CA PRO A 139 -6.68 12.38 -5.61
C PRO A 139 -6.60 10.96 -5.02
N CYS A 140 -5.49 10.59 -4.37
CA CYS A 140 -5.32 9.31 -3.68
C CYS A 140 -5.65 9.39 -2.18
N GLN A 141 -5.21 10.44 -1.48
CA GLN A 141 -5.42 10.57 -0.02
C GLN A 141 -6.92 10.62 0.37
N THR A 142 -7.76 11.22 -0.47
CA THR A 142 -9.18 11.44 -0.16
C THR A 142 -9.97 10.12 -0.21
N PRO A 143 -9.86 9.28 -1.26
CA PRO A 143 -10.38 7.92 -1.23
C PRO A 143 -9.79 7.05 -0.10
N THR A 144 -8.51 7.20 0.24
CA THR A 144 -7.92 6.45 1.36
C THR A 144 -8.59 6.79 2.69
N LEU A 145 -8.81 8.08 2.98
CA LEU A 145 -9.54 8.50 4.18
C LEU A 145 -10.99 8.02 4.16
N HIS A 146 -11.62 7.97 2.98
CA HIS A 146 -12.98 7.48 2.83
C HIS A 146 -13.15 6.05 3.37
N PHE A 147 -12.19 5.13 3.18
CA PHE A 147 -12.31 3.78 3.74
C PHE A 147 -12.40 3.78 5.28
N THR A 148 -11.61 4.63 5.94
CA THR A 148 -11.64 4.77 7.40
C THR A 148 -12.95 5.40 7.87
N VAL A 149 -13.41 6.45 7.21
CA VAL A 149 -14.67 7.14 7.55
C VAL A 149 -15.88 6.24 7.29
N ALA A 150 -15.90 5.51 6.17
CA ALA A 150 -16.96 4.57 5.84
C ALA A 150 -17.09 3.50 6.93
N ARG A 151 -15.98 2.86 7.33
CA ARG A 151 -15.97 1.89 8.43
C ARG A 151 -16.41 2.51 9.75
N HIS A 152 -15.99 3.74 10.05
CA HIS A 152 -16.44 4.43 11.27
C HIS A 152 -17.97 4.63 11.26
N LEU A 153 -18.55 5.06 10.14
CA LEU A 153 -19.99 5.25 10.00
C LEU A 153 -20.75 3.92 10.04
N GLU A 154 -20.22 2.84 9.47
CA GLU A 154 -20.77 1.48 9.61
C GLU A 154 -20.89 1.08 11.08
N ILE A 155 -19.81 1.27 11.86
CA ILE A 155 -19.79 0.97 13.29
C ILE A 155 -20.77 1.87 14.06
N ALA A 156 -20.77 3.17 13.79
CA ALA A 156 -21.61 4.13 14.49
C ALA A 156 -23.11 3.94 14.21
N ARG A 157 -23.46 3.42 13.02
CA ARG A 157 -24.84 3.14 12.60
C ARG A 157 -25.27 1.70 12.91
N HIS A 158 -24.36 0.86 13.39
CA HIS A 158 -24.69 -0.52 13.73
C HIS A 158 -25.65 -0.54 14.92
N ILE A 159 -26.81 -1.15 14.74
CA ILE A 159 -27.77 -1.44 15.80
C ILE A 159 -27.60 -2.92 16.16
N PRO A 160 -27.02 -3.27 17.33
CA PRO A 160 -26.89 -4.65 17.74
C PRO A 160 -28.25 -5.31 17.89
N GLU A 161 -28.39 -6.51 17.33
CA GLU A 161 -29.60 -7.31 17.44
C GLU A 161 -29.36 -8.47 18.41
N PRO A 162 -30.23 -8.66 19.43
CA PRO A 162 -30.13 -9.80 20.32
C PRO A 162 -30.38 -11.10 19.54
N PHE A 163 -29.62 -12.14 19.88
CA PHE A 163 -29.80 -13.47 19.32
C PHE A 163 -29.60 -14.52 20.41
N TRP A 164 -30.12 -15.72 20.16
CA TRP A 164 -30.05 -16.86 21.05
C TRP A 164 -29.43 -18.06 20.32
N SER A 165 -28.53 -18.76 20.99
CA SER A 165 -27.96 -20.03 20.53
C SER A 165 -28.01 -21.04 21.66
N LEU A 166 -28.18 -22.32 21.33
CA LEU A 166 -28.09 -23.39 22.31
C LEU A 166 -26.63 -23.82 22.48
N GLU A 167 -26.14 -23.73 23.71
CA GLU A 167 -24.85 -24.28 24.12
C GLU A 167 -25.14 -25.51 24.99
N VAL A 168 -24.65 -26.67 24.55
CA VAL A 168 -24.85 -27.95 25.26
C VAL A 168 -23.49 -28.54 25.59
N ASP A 169 -23.33 -28.91 26.85
CA ASP A 169 -22.12 -29.56 27.33
C ASP A 169 -22.37 -31.02 27.67
N VAL A 170 -21.59 -31.89 27.05
CA VAL A 170 -21.65 -33.34 27.29
C VAL A 170 -20.52 -33.74 28.22
N HIS A 171 -20.90 -34.36 29.33
CA HIS A 171 -19.96 -34.95 30.27
C HIS A 171 -19.77 -36.44 29.94
N PRO A 172 -18.55 -36.86 29.57
CA PRO A 172 -18.29 -38.28 29.38
C PRO A 172 -18.39 -39.04 30.71
N PRO A 173 -18.68 -40.35 30.69
CA PRO A 173 -18.78 -41.18 31.89
C PRO A 173 -17.48 -41.20 32.71
N PRO A 174 -17.51 -41.59 34.00
CA PRO A 174 -16.32 -41.65 34.85
C PRO A 174 -15.20 -42.51 34.23
N GLY A 175 -14.01 -41.93 34.03
CA GLY A 175 -12.90 -42.55 33.31
C GLY A 175 -12.83 -42.20 31.81
N GLY A 176 -13.84 -41.51 31.28
CA GLY A 176 -13.87 -40.90 29.95
C GLY A 176 -13.30 -39.47 29.95
N GLY A 177 -12.91 -38.99 28.77
CA GLY A 177 -12.07 -37.80 28.55
C GLY A 177 -12.65 -36.42 28.96
N ARG A 178 -12.33 -35.38 28.19
CA ARG A 178 -12.71 -33.99 28.51
C ARG A 178 -14.19 -33.72 28.20
N ARG A 179 -14.81 -32.80 28.96
CA ARG A 179 -16.11 -32.17 28.64
C ARG A 179 -16.12 -31.67 27.19
N LEU A 180 -17.18 -32.00 26.45
CA LEU A 180 -17.36 -31.59 25.05
C LEU A 180 -18.45 -30.53 24.97
N SER A 181 -18.11 -29.35 24.46
CA SER A 181 -19.08 -28.29 24.16
C SER A 181 -19.55 -28.46 22.71
N LEU A 182 -20.85 -28.67 22.53
CA LEU A 182 -21.45 -28.88 21.22
C LEU A 182 -21.86 -27.54 20.61
N ALA A 183 -21.55 -27.36 19.32
CA ALA A 183 -22.07 -26.24 18.54
C ALA A 183 -23.46 -26.63 17.98
N TRP A 184 -24.45 -25.76 18.16
CA TRP A 184 -25.78 -25.99 17.62
C TRP A 184 -25.75 -25.94 16.09
N ALA A 185 -26.23 -26.99 15.43
CA ALA A 185 -26.23 -27.10 13.97
C ALA A 185 -26.99 -25.95 13.25
N ARG A 186 -27.97 -25.34 13.92
CA ARG A 186 -28.73 -24.18 13.39
C ARG A 186 -27.99 -22.84 13.58
N GLY A 187 -26.88 -22.82 14.32
CA GLY A 187 -26.17 -21.60 14.69
C GLY A 187 -26.91 -20.81 15.75
N ARG A 188 -27.75 -19.85 15.32
CA ARG A 188 -28.47 -18.91 16.19
C ARG A 188 -29.87 -18.57 15.66
N VAL A 189 -30.74 -18.11 16.53
CA VAL A 189 -32.07 -17.54 16.22
C VAL A 189 -32.17 -16.12 16.77
N PHE A 190 -32.99 -15.28 16.14
CA PHE A 190 -33.20 -13.88 16.53
C PHE A 190 -34.55 -13.63 17.21
N ASP A 191 -35.30 -14.70 17.47
CA ASP A 191 -36.57 -14.66 18.15
C ASP A 191 -36.46 -15.38 19.50
N THR A 192 -36.85 -14.70 20.57
CA THR A 192 -36.78 -15.22 21.93
C THR A 192 -37.62 -16.48 22.10
N ASP A 193 -38.87 -16.46 21.62
CA ASP A 193 -39.83 -17.55 21.81
C ASP A 193 -39.37 -18.81 21.07
N VAL A 194 -38.79 -18.64 19.87
CA VAL A 194 -38.15 -19.73 19.13
C VAL A 194 -36.94 -20.28 19.89
N GLY A 195 -36.10 -19.40 20.47
CA GLY A 195 -34.97 -19.81 21.29
C GLY A 195 -35.40 -20.62 22.52
N GLU A 196 -36.45 -20.16 23.21
CA GLU A 196 -37.00 -20.84 24.38
C GLU A 196 -37.69 -22.17 24.03
N LEU A 197 -38.38 -22.24 22.88
CA LEU A 197 -38.98 -23.46 22.38
C LEU A 197 -37.90 -24.55 22.20
N PHE A 198 -36.82 -24.23 21.48
CA PHE A 198 -35.73 -25.19 21.27
C PHE A 198 -35.01 -25.54 22.57
N ARG A 199 -34.82 -24.58 23.48
CA ARG A 199 -34.30 -24.85 24.83
C ARG A 199 -35.19 -25.84 25.56
N GLY A 200 -36.51 -25.64 25.54
CA GLY A 200 -37.49 -26.50 26.20
C GLY A 200 -37.45 -27.94 25.69
N MET A 201 -37.27 -28.13 24.38
CA MET A 201 -37.17 -29.46 23.77
C MET A 201 -35.97 -30.28 24.26
N VAL A 202 -34.85 -29.63 24.62
CA VAL A 202 -33.60 -30.32 24.98
C VAL A 202 -33.28 -30.29 26.48
N THR A 203 -33.92 -29.42 27.27
CA THR A 203 -33.58 -29.20 28.69
C THR A 203 -33.69 -30.47 29.54
N SER A 204 -34.66 -31.33 29.28
CA SER A 204 -34.85 -32.59 30.01
C SER A 204 -34.00 -33.76 29.49
N ALA A 205 -33.27 -33.57 28.39
CA ALA A 205 -32.44 -34.61 27.81
C ALA A 205 -31.24 -34.90 28.72
N LYS A 206 -31.03 -36.18 29.04
CA LYS A 206 -29.91 -36.65 29.89
C LYS A 206 -28.79 -37.33 29.10
N HIS A 207 -29.04 -37.62 27.83
CA HIS A 207 -28.14 -38.37 26.96
C HIS A 207 -28.09 -37.69 25.60
N ALA A 208 -26.91 -37.71 24.99
CA ALA A 208 -26.70 -37.33 23.60
C ALA A 208 -26.25 -38.57 22.83
N THR A 209 -26.81 -38.76 21.64
CA THR A 209 -26.45 -39.89 20.77
C THR A 209 -25.53 -39.39 19.66
N VAL A 210 -24.45 -40.11 19.42
CA VAL A 210 -23.59 -39.85 18.26
C VAL A 210 -24.30 -40.36 17.01
N GLU A 211 -24.77 -39.44 16.17
CA GLU A 211 -25.43 -39.79 14.91
C GLU A 211 -24.42 -40.09 13.78
N GLN A 212 -23.33 -39.33 13.71
CA GLN A 212 -22.34 -39.45 12.67
C GLN A 212 -20.95 -39.05 13.20
N VAL A 213 -19.93 -39.80 12.79
CA VAL A 213 -18.52 -39.44 12.95
C VAL A 213 -17.91 -39.35 11.56
N SER A 214 -17.30 -38.21 11.24
CA SER A 214 -16.58 -38.00 9.99
C SER A 214 -15.16 -37.55 10.28
N GLU A 215 -14.20 -38.19 9.64
CA GLU A 215 -12.80 -37.80 9.67
C GLU A 215 -12.38 -37.37 8.26
N LYS A 216 -11.71 -36.22 8.18
CA LYS A 216 -11.20 -35.69 6.93
C LYS A 216 -9.78 -35.20 7.15
N GLU A 217 -8.86 -35.69 6.34
CA GLU A 217 -7.51 -35.15 6.30
C GLU A 217 -7.54 -33.77 5.64
N GLU A 218 -7.12 -32.76 6.38
CA GLU A 218 -6.99 -31.39 5.87
C GLU A 218 -5.52 -30.97 5.84
N ARG A 219 -5.10 -30.40 4.71
CA ARG A 219 -3.74 -29.89 4.55
C ARG A 219 -3.75 -28.37 4.51
N ARG A 220 -3.09 -27.74 5.48
CA ARG A 220 -2.82 -26.31 5.44
C ARG A 220 -1.66 -26.01 4.50
N ALA A 221 -1.92 -25.26 3.43
CA ALA A 221 -0.88 -24.88 2.48
C ALA A 221 0.16 -23.95 3.12
N ARG A 222 1.42 -24.08 2.70
CA ARG A 222 2.46 -23.08 3.00
C ARG A 222 2.09 -21.74 2.35
N PRO A 223 2.51 -20.60 2.92
CA PRO A 223 2.26 -19.30 2.31
C PRO A 223 2.95 -19.19 0.94
N ALA A 224 2.42 -18.31 0.10
CA ALA A 224 3.06 -17.91 -1.15
C ALA A 224 4.34 -17.09 -0.87
N GLY A 225 5.13 -16.83 -1.93
CA GLY A 225 6.27 -15.93 -1.84
C GLY A 225 5.84 -14.55 -1.33
N LEU A 226 6.66 -13.96 -0.45
CA LEU A 226 6.36 -12.68 0.17
C LEU A 226 6.44 -11.55 -0.87
N ASN A 227 5.38 -10.77 -0.99
CA ASN A 227 5.34 -9.53 -1.77
C ASN A 227 5.22 -8.32 -0.84
N THR A 228 5.35 -7.11 -1.39
CA THR A 228 5.31 -5.87 -0.61
C THR A 228 4.00 -5.70 0.18
N VAL A 229 2.85 -6.06 -0.39
CA VAL A 229 1.55 -5.90 0.27
C VAL A 229 1.43 -6.81 1.50
N GLU A 230 1.77 -8.09 1.33
CA GLU A 230 1.71 -9.06 2.43
C GLU A 230 2.77 -8.77 3.50
N MET A 231 3.95 -8.29 3.11
CA MET A 231 4.97 -7.81 4.04
C MET A 231 4.45 -6.67 4.92
N LEU A 232 3.85 -5.62 4.32
CA LEU A 232 3.33 -4.47 5.06
C LEU A 232 2.19 -4.87 6.01
N LYS A 233 1.29 -5.76 5.58
CA LYS A 233 0.22 -6.31 6.43
C LYS A 233 0.79 -7.11 7.59
N ALA A 234 1.73 -8.02 7.33
CA ALA A 234 2.35 -8.86 8.35
C ALA A 234 3.17 -8.04 9.35
N ALA A 235 3.90 -7.03 8.88
CA ALA A 235 4.66 -6.12 9.74
C ALA A 235 3.74 -5.29 10.64
N SER A 236 2.63 -4.77 10.09
CA SER A 236 1.66 -4.02 10.88
C SER A 236 0.93 -4.90 11.91
N ALA A 237 0.41 -6.06 11.49
CA ALA A 237 -0.40 -6.92 12.35
C ALA A 237 0.45 -7.73 13.35
N GLY A 238 1.62 -8.18 12.93
CA GLY A 238 2.50 -9.05 13.72
C GLY A 238 3.57 -8.31 14.51
N LEU A 239 4.06 -7.16 14.02
CA LEU A 239 5.20 -6.44 14.61
C LEU A 239 4.85 -5.02 15.07
N GLY A 240 3.64 -4.53 14.80
CA GLY A 240 3.24 -3.15 15.15
C GLY A 240 3.98 -2.07 14.37
N ILE A 241 4.59 -2.41 13.22
CA ILE A 241 5.34 -1.49 12.38
C ILE A 241 4.40 -0.91 11.32
N GLY A 242 4.19 0.41 11.36
CA GLY A 242 3.39 1.10 10.34
C GLY A 242 4.13 1.14 9.01
N GLY A 243 3.42 0.99 7.89
CA GLY A 243 4.03 0.76 6.57
C GLY A 243 4.90 1.86 5.96
N HIS A 244 5.16 2.95 6.69
CA HIS A 244 6.13 3.99 6.32
C HIS A 244 7.51 3.75 6.95
N ARG A 245 7.62 2.81 7.89
CA ARG A 245 8.84 2.37 8.57
C ARG A 245 9.24 1.01 8.05
#